data_AF-A0A3C1V419-F1
#
_entry.id   AF-A0A3C1V419-F1
#
_cell.length_a   1.000
_cell.length_b   1.000
_cell.length_c   1.000
_cell.angle_alpha   90.00
_cell.angle_beta   90.00
_cell.angle_gamma   90.00
#
_symmetry.space_group_name_H-M   'P 1'
#
loop_
_entity.id
_entity.type
_entity.pdbx_description
1 polymer ?
#
loop_
_entity_poly.entity_id
_entity_poly.type
_entity_poly.pdbx_seq_one_letter_code
_entity_poly.pdbx_strand_id
1 'polypeptide(L)'
;GVSQNGLSAVQDVTISRQNITIESVRGDRRLPGGKWNWWLEGEPNIVYLRISHFGNRTGLEIAQLIEKLVFNQVPKGLVIDLRGNSGGMLQAGIAVCDLFLEDGLIAAVANDRLKDRSNRKQLQQEWAATPGQVLEGTPIAILVDEFTASVAEIVAASLQDHKRATIVGSRSFGNASVQTITTLSSGPGAIRLTTNEYQRPSGTSLNRLSTSRDSDAWGVRPDSNFAFSPTRKQLEDWITWRQDRDRVRSTQADVALDPGELLPRNADPVLGRALTLFGPQKQL
;
A
#
# COMPACT_ATOMS: atom_id res chain seq x y z
N GLY A 1 27.39 14.24 -4.70
CA GLY A 1 28.59 13.42 -4.83
C GLY A 1 28.39 12.16 -4.04
N VAL A 2 28.54 10.99 -4.66
CA VAL A 2 28.55 9.70 -3.97
C VAL A 2 30.01 9.42 -3.64
N SER A 3 30.39 9.53 -2.38
CA SER A 3 31.68 9.05 -1.90
C SER A 3 31.51 7.60 -1.46
N GLN A 4 32.13 6.67 -2.18
CA GLN A 4 32.44 5.35 -1.63
C GLN A 4 33.92 5.05 -1.86
N ASN A 5 34.58 4.71 -0.75
CA ASN A 5 35.68 3.76 -0.65
C ASN A 5 36.91 4.00 -1.53
N GLY A 6 37.79 4.90 -1.11
CA GLY A 6 39.23 4.77 -1.37
C GLY A 6 39.69 4.92 -2.84
N LEU A 7 38.82 5.33 -3.76
CA LEU A 7 39.22 5.68 -5.11
C LEU A 7 39.79 7.10 -5.13
N SER A 8 41.10 7.21 -5.26
CA SER A 8 41.86 8.47 -5.30
C SER A 8 41.84 9.17 -6.68
N ALA A 9 41.10 8.65 -7.66
CA ALA A 9 41.04 9.19 -9.02
C ALA A 9 39.60 9.38 -9.49
N VAL A 10 39.36 10.50 -10.20
CA VAL A 10 38.11 10.78 -10.92
C VAL A 10 37.90 9.69 -11.98
N GLN A 11 36.69 9.11 -12.03
CA GLN A 11 36.30 8.16 -13.06
C GLN A 11 35.23 8.78 -13.95
N ASP A 12 35.46 8.72 -15.26
CA ASP A 12 34.44 8.98 -16.25
C ASP A 12 33.52 7.77 -16.37
N VAL A 13 32.23 7.96 -16.11
CA VAL A 13 31.20 6.93 -16.22
C VAL A 13 30.24 7.30 -17.35
N THR A 14 30.26 6.53 -18.44
CA THR A 14 29.30 6.68 -19.54
C THR A 14 28.00 5.97 -19.20
N ILE A 15 26.95 6.72 -18.90
CA ILE A 15 25.61 6.19 -18.64
C ILE A 15 24.78 6.25 -19.93
N SER A 16 24.33 5.09 -20.42
CA SER A 16 23.38 5.03 -21.54
C SER A 16 21.95 5.14 -21.03
N ARG A 17 21.14 6.02 -21.64
CA ARG A 17 19.72 6.15 -21.30
C ARG A 17 18.97 4.88 -21.68
N GLN A 18 18.17 4.36 -20.75
CA GLN A 18 17.28 3.23 -20.97
C GLN A 18 15.97 3.45 -20.21
N ASN A 19 14.91 2.76 -20.63
CA ASN A 19 13.66 2.69 -19.87
C ASN A 19 13.89 1.84 -18.63
N ILE A 20 13.89 2.47 -17.46
CA ILE A 20 14.00 1.78 -16.17
C ILE A 20 12.60 1.49 -15.64
N THR A 21 12.28 0.22 -15.44
CA THR A 21 11.03 -0.17 -14.79
C THR A 21 11.22 -0.06 -13.28
N ILE A 22 10.43 0.78 -12.63
CA ILE A 22 10.41 0.88 -11.17
C ILE A 22 9.48 -0.21 -10.65
N GLU A 23 9.99 -1.07 -9.76
CA GLU A 23 9.17 -2.11 -9.12
C GLU A 23 8.08 -1.47 -8.24
N SER A 24 6.82 -1.74 -8.61
CA SER A 24 5.65 -1.23 -7.89
C SER A 24 5.40 -1.99 -6.59
N VAL A 25 5.71 -3.29 -6.59
CA VAL A 25 5.51 -4.25 -5.49
C VAL A 25 6.86 -4.74 -4.97
N ARG A 26 7.02 -4.79 -3.64
CA ARG A 26 8.23 -5.23 -2.95
C ARG A 26 7.88 -6.25 -1.88
N GLY A 27 8.77 -7.21 -1.64
CA GLY A 27 8.62 -8.19 -0.55
C GLY A 27 9.25 -7.72 0.75
N ASP A 28 9.48 -8.67 1.66
CA ASP A 28 10.05 -8.43 2.99
C ASP A 28 11.54 -8.07 2.94
N ARG A 29 12.34 -8.86 2.22
CA ARG A 29 13.80 -8.72 2.11
C ARG A 29 14.30 -9.11 0.72
N ARG A 30 15.37 -8.49 0.24
CA ARG A 30 16.10 -8.98 -0.93
C ARG A 30 16.92 -10.22 -0.60
N LEU A 31 16.88 -11.19 -1.51
CA LEU A 31 17.73 -12.37 -1.52
C LEU A 31 19.01 -12.11 -2.32
N PRO A 32 20.06 -12.94 -2.12
CA PRO A 32 21.17 -13.02 -3.07
C PRO A 32 20.62 -13.26 -4.50
N GLY A 33 21.09 -12.48 -5.47
CA GLY A 33 20.54 -12.48 -6.83
C GLY A 33 19.36 -11.52 -7.06
N GLY A 34 19.00 -10.72 -6.05
CA GLY A 34 18.12 -9.56 -6.20
C GLY A 34 16.63 -9.88 -6.26
N LYS A 35 16.18 -11.13 -6.06
CA LYS A 35 14.74 -11.44 -5.92
C LYS A 35 14.24 -11.00 -4.53
N TRP A 36 12.93 -10.78 -4.41
CA TRP A 36 12.29 -10.58 -3.11
C TRP A 36 12.00 -11.91 -2.43
N ASN A 37 12.28 -12.00 -1.13
CA ASN A 37 11.62 -12.91 -0.22
C ASN A 37 10.26 -12.31 0.16
N TRP A 38 9.19 -13.07 -0.07
CA TRP A 38 7.81 -12.63 0.20
C TRP A 38 7.31 -13.09 1.56
N TRP A 39 7.94 -14.11 2.14
CA TRP A 39 7.64 -14.60 3.48
C TRP A 39 8.35 -13.74 4.52
N LEU A 40 7.62 -13.31 5.53
CA LEU A 40 8.14 -12.44 6.57
C LEU A 40 9.16 -13.20 7.43
N GLU A 41 10.39 -12.72 7.44
CA GLU A 41 11.47 -13.30 8.25
C GLU A 41 11.11 -13.26 9.74
N GLY A 42 11.20 -14.42 10.41
CA GLY A 42 10.76 -14.61 11.79
C GLY A 42 9.28 -15.02 11.94
N GLU A 43 8.47 -14.93 10.89
CA GLU A 43 7.06 -15.31 10.87
C GLU A 43 6.75 -16.10 9.57
N PRO A 44 7.26 -17.34 9.41
CA PRO A 44 7.41 -18.02 8.12
C PRO A 44 6.11 -18.39 7.40
N ASN A 45 4.95 -18.16 8.02
CA ASN A 45 3.63 -18.42 7.44
C ASN A 45 2.88 -17.13 7.06
N ILE A 46 3.53 -15.97 7.17
CA ILE A 46 2.95 -14.67 6.86
C ILE A 46 3.64 -14.11 5.62
N VAL A 47 2.84 -13.69 4.65
CA VAL A 47 3.34 -13.00 3.46
C VAL A 47 3.35 -11.49 3.74
N TYR A 48 4.44 -10.82 3.37
CA TYR A 48 4.55 -9.37 3.42
C TYR A 48 4.74 -8.79 2.02
N LEU A 49 3.85 -7.86 1.67
CA LEU A 49 3.77 -7.21 0.38
C LEU A 49 3.70 -5.71 0.58
N ARG A 50 4.67 -4.96 0.07
CA ARG A 50 4.68 -3.51 0.11
C ARG A 50 4.39 -2.94 -1.27
N ILE A 51 3.34 -2.13 -1.38
CA ILE A 51 3.02 -1.41 -2.62
C ILE A 51 3.57 0.00 -2.46
N SER A 52 4.59 0.34 -3.25
CA SER A 52 5.25 1.65 -3.19
C SER A 52 4.57 2.70 -4.08
N HIS A 53 3.90 2.26 -5.13
CA HIS A 53 3.12 3.08 -6.06
C HIS A 53 2.16 2.18 -6.85
N PHE A 54 1.01 2.72 -7.25
CA PHE A 54 0.06 1.99 -8.10
C PHE A 54 0.34 2.25 -9.59
N GLY A 55 1.12 1.35 -10.21
CA GLY A 55 1.42 1.37 -11.64
C GLY A 55 0.49 0.46 -12.45
N ASN A 56 0.54 0.58 -13.77
CA ASN A 56 -0.25 -0.20 -14.72
C ASN A 56 -0.11 -1.73 -14.55
N ARG A 57 0.98 -2.21 -13.96
CA ARG A 57 1.26 -3.64 -13.76
C ARG A 57 0.97 -4.15 -12.35
N THR A 58 0.69 -3.27 -11.38
CA THR A 58 0.62 -3.64 -9.96
C THR A 58 -0.41 -4.74 -9.70
N GLY A 59 -1.64 -4.63 -10.23
CA GLY A 59 -2.66 -5.66 -10.05
C GLY A 59 -2.22 -7.04 -10.58
N LEU A 60 -1.68 -7.07 -11.80
CA LEU A 60 -1.19 -8.32 -12.42
C LEU A 60 0.01 -8.92 -11.65
N GLU A 61 0.95 -8.09 -11.21
CA GLU A 61 2.11 -8.53 -10.43
C GLU A 61 1.70 -9.18 -9.10
N ILE A 62 0.69 -8.62 -8.43
CA ILE A 62 0.15 -9.19 -7.19
C ILE A 62 -0.62 -10.47 -7.47
N ALA A 63 -1.48 -10.50 -8.50
CA ALA A 63 -2.23 -11.70 -8.87
C ALA A 63 -1.30 -12.90 -9.12
N GLN A 64 -0.28 -12.71 -9.97
CA GLN A 64 0.72 -13.74 -10.29
C GLN A 64 1.57 -14.13 -9.08
N LEU A 65 1.84 -13.19 -8.18
CA LEU A 65 2.56 -13.47 -6.94
C LEU A 65 1.72 -14.37 -6.02
N ILE A 66 0.46 -14.00 -5.77
CA ILE A 66 -0.41 -14.77 -4.86
C ILE A 66 -0.66 -16.17 -5.42
N GLU A 67 -0.91 -16.30 -6.72
CA GLU A 67 -1.05 -17.61 -7.39
C GLU A 67 0.16 -18.52 -7.13
N LYS A 68 1.38 -17.99 -7.33
CA LYS A 68 2.63 -18.72 -7.08
C LYS A 68 2.83 -19.07 -5.60
N LEU A 69 2.48 -18.18 -4.69
CA LEU A 69 2.63 -18.43 -3.25
C LEU A 69 1.65 -19.52 -2.79
N VAL A 70 0.38 -19.39 -3.17
CA VAL A 70 -0.69 -20.34 -2.82
C VAL A 70 -0.44 -21.73 -3.39
N PHE A 71 0.14 -21.83 -4.60
CA PHE A 71 0.55 -23.12 -5.17
C PHE A 71 1.53 -23.89 -4.26
N ASN A 72 2.41 -23.18 -3.55
CA ASN A 72 3.38 -23.79 -2.65
C ASN A 72 2.80 -23.99 -1.24
N GLN A 73 2.19 -22.94 -0.68
CA GLN A 73 1.63 -22.93 0.66
C GLN A 73 0.61 -21.79 0.81
N VAL A 74 -0.59 -22.11 1.30
CA VAL A 74 -1.56 -21.09 1.70
C VAL A 74 -1.02 -20.32 2.92
N PRO A 75 -0.87 -18.99 2.85
CA PRO A 75 -0.38 -18.21 3.98
C PRO A 75 -1.40 -18.18 5.12
N LYS A 76 -0.91 -18.16 6.37
CA LYS A 76 -1.74 -17.93 7.57
C LYS A 76 -2.18 -16.47 7.69
N GLY A 77 -1.52 -15.56 6.98
CA GLY A 77 -1.84 -14.14 6.97
C GLY A 77 -1.11 -13.40 5.87
N LEU A 78 -1.69 -12.29 5.42
CA LEU A 78 -1.08 -11.37 4.46
C LEU A 78 -0.99 -9.97 5.08
N VAL A 79 0.18 -9.35 4.98
CA VAL A 79 0.39 -7.94 5.29
C VAL A 79 0.56 -7.18 3.97
N ILE A 80 -0.27 -6.17 3.76
CA ILE A 80 -0.14 -5.19 2.67
C ILE A 80 0.33 -3.87 3.28
N ASP A 81 1.56 -3.46 2.98
CA ASP A 81 2.12 -2.21 3.48
C ASP A 81 1.92 -1.07 2.46
N LEU A 82 1.10 -0.10 2.83
CA LEU A 82 0.77 1.11 2.06
C LEU A 82 1.33 2.38 2.70
N ARG A 83 2.18 2.26 3.72
CA ARG A 83 2.85 3.41 4.36
C ARG A 83 3.72 4.14 3.34
N GLY A 84 3.65 5.46 3.33
CA GLY A 84 4.36 6.30 2.36
C GLY A 84 3.83 6.24 0.92
N ASN A 85 2.75 5.50 0.64
CA ASN A 85 2.21 5.36 -0.71
C ASN A 85 1.19 6.48 -1.02
N SER A 86 1.57 7.39 -1.91
CA SER A 86 0.74 8.52 -2.33
C SER A 86 -0.30 8.22 -3.43
N GLY A 87 -0.46 6.94 -3.80
CA GLY A 87 -1.42 6.45 -4.78
C GLY A 87 -0.80 6.13 -6.13
N GLY A 88 -1.52 6.43 -7.22
CA GLY A 88 -1.13 6.13 -8.59
C GLY A 88 -2.34 5.95 -9.50
N MET A 89 -2.29 4.96 -10.38
CA MET A 89 -3.37 4.64 -11.31
C MET A 89 -4.55 3.99 -10.58
N LEU A 90 -5.74 4.58 -10.69
CA LEU A 90 -6.96 4.08 -10.06
C LEU A 90 -7.26 2.62 -10.44
N GLN A 91 -7.12 2.29 -11.73
CA GLN A 91 -7.38 0.94 -12.25
C GLN A 91 -6.48 -0.11 -11.59
N ALA A 92 -5.26 0.26 -11.20
CA ALA A 92 -4.37 -0.63 -10.48
C ALA A 92 -4.86 -0.86 -9.04
N GLY A 93 -5.37 0.17 -8.35
CA GLY A 93 -6.00 0.01 -7.04
C GLY A 93 -7.27 -0.84 -7.10
N ILE A 94 -8.13 -0.61 -8.10
CA ILE A 94 -9.33 -1.43 -8.32
C ILE A 94 -8.94 -2.90 -8.54
N ALA A 95 -7.96 -3.16 -9.42
CA ALA A 95 -7.48 -4.52 -9.67
C ALA A 95 -6.93 -5.18 -8.40
N VAL A 96 -6.30 -4.42 -7.49
CA VAL A 96 -5.85 -4.96 -6.20
C VAL A 96 -7.02 -5.29 -5.27
N CYS A 97 -8.06 -4.45 -5.20
CA CYS A 97 -9.26 -4.75 -4.41
C CYS A 97 -10.00 -5.98 -4.95
N ASP A 98 -10.16 -6.06 -6.27
CA ASP A 98 -10.87 -7.12 -6.99
C ASP A 98 -10.26 -8.49 -6.70
N LEU A 99 -8.94 -8.58 -6.50
CA LEU A 99 -8.29 -9.83 -6.09
C LEU A 99 -8.81 -10.37 -4.75
N PHE A 100 -9.22 -9.52 -3.83
CA PHE A 100 -9.51 -9.94 -2.45
C PHE A 100 -11.00 -9.88 -2.08
N LEU A 101 -11.87 -9.52 -3.03
CA LEU A 101 -13.30 -9.36 -2.81
C LEU A 101 -14.07 -10.24 -3.80
N GLU A 102 -15.05 -10.99 -3.31
CA GLU A 102 -15.88 -11.83 -4.16
C GLU A 102 -16.96 -11.03 -4.90
N ASP A 103 -17.51 -10.00 -4.26
CA ASP A 103 -18.55 -9.14 -4.81
C ASP A 103 -18.55 -7.75 -4.15
N GLY A 104 -19.45 -6.88 -4.65
CA GLY A 104 -19.75 -5.59 -4.06
C GLY A 104 -18.95 -4.42 -4.62
N LEU A 105 -19.34 -3.20 -4.25
CA LEU A 105 -18.70 -1.98 -4.75
C LEU A 105 -17.25 -1.90 -4.24
N ILE A 106 -16.30 -1.61 -5.13
CA ILE A 106 -14.91 -1.34 -4.77
C ILE A 106 -14.73 0.16 -4.52
N ALA A 107 -15.12 0.96 -5.49
CA ALA A 107 -14.99 2.41 -5.48
C ALA A 107 -15.98 3.05 -6.46
N ALA A 108 -16.25 4.34 -6.26
CA ALA A 108 -16.97 5.15 -7.23
C ALA A 108 -16.29 6.50 -7.42
N VAL A 109 -16.57 7.15 -8.55
CA VAL A 109 -16.22 8.54 -8.82
C VAL A 109 -17.52 9.33 -8.89
N ALA A 110 -17.62 10.38 -8.10
CA ALA A 110 -18.78 11.26 -8.07
C ALA A 110 -18.38 12.71 -8.31
N ASN A 111 -19.24 13.47 -8.97
CA ASN A 111 -19.07 14.92 -9.11
C ASN A 111 -19.51 15.60 -7.80
N ASP A 112 -18.60 16.39 -7.22
CA ASP A 112 -18.81 17.10 -5.95
C ASP A 112 -19.67 18.37 -6.13
N ARG A 113 -19.76 18.91 -7.35
CA ARG A 113 -20.49 20.15 -7.70
C ARG A 113 -21.87 19.89 -8.31
N LEU A 114 -22.07 18.73 -8.92
CA LEU A 114 -23.33 18.34 -9.54
C LEU A 114 -24.09 17.37 -8.64
N LYS A 115 -25.38 17.64 -8.44
CA LYS A 115 -26.28 16.77 -7.70
C LYS A 115 -27.25 16.06 -8.63
N ASP A 116 -27.56 14.81 -8.31
CA ASP A 116 -28.61 14.06 -8.98
C ASP A 116 -30.01 14.55 -8.55
N ARG A 117 -31.05 13.95 -9.14
CA ARG A 117 -32.46 14.27 -8.82
C ARG A 117 -32.85 13.98 -7.36
N SER A 118 -32.04 13.21 -6.64
CA SER A 118 -32.21 12.86 -5.23
C SER A 118 -31.33 13.72 -4.30
N ASN A 119 -30.75 14.82 -4.81
CA ASN A 119 -29.84 15.71 -4.07
C ASN A 119 -28.55 15.01 -3.58
N ARG A 120 -28.17 13.87 -4.16
CA ARG A 120 -26.89 13.17 -3.91
C ARG A 120 -25.84 13.63 -4.92
N LYS A 121 -24.55 13.43 -4.63
CA LYS A 121 -23.47 13.67 -5.60
C LYS A 121 -23.72 12.84 -6.85
N GLN A 122 -23.60 13.45 -8.03
CA GLN A 122 -23.84 12.74 -9.29
C GLN A 122 -22.73 11.72 -9.54
N LEU A 123 -23.07 10.43 -9.45
CA LEU A 123 -22.19 9.33 -9.81
C LEU A 123 -21.79 9.43 -11.27
N GLN A 124 -20.49 9.30 -11.53
CA GLN A 124 -19.92 9.29 -12.88
C GLN A 124 -19.56 7.86 -13.30
N GLN A 125 -18.97 7.11 -12.37
CA GLN A 125 -18.49 5.76 -12.63
C GLN A 125 -18.40 4.97 -11.33
N GLU A 126 -18.67 3.68 -11.42
CA GLU A 126 -18.55 2.72 -10.33
C GLU A 126 -17.73 1.53 -10.80
N TRP A 127 -17.03 0.90 -9.86
CA TRP A 127 -16.33 -0.36 -10.08
C TRP A 127 -16.73 -1.30 -8.97
N ALA A 128 -17.20 -2.49 -9.34
CA ALA A 128 -17.56 -3.56 -8.44
C ALA A 128 -16.58 -4.73 -8.60
N ALA A 129 -16.43 -5.51 -7.54
CA ALA A 129 -15.64 -6.72 -7.57
C ALA A 129 -16.28 -7.80 -8.45
N THR A 130 -15.44 -8.66 -9.00
CA THR A 130 -15.80 -9.80 -9.83
C THR A 130 -15.51 -11.11 -9.07
N PRO A 131 -16.36 -12.14 -9.19
CA PRO A 131 -16.17 -13.41 -8.51
C PRO A 131 -14.81 -14.06 -8.79
N GLY A 132 -14.22 -14.70 -7.78
CA GLY A 132 -12.91 -15.34 -7.89
C GLY A 132 -11.86 -14.78 -6.91
N GLN A 133 -12.29 -14.38 -5.71
CA GLN A 133 -11.37 -13.83 -4.72
C GLN A 133 -10.25 -14.83 -4.36
N VAL A 134 -9.05 -14.31 -4.15
CA VAL A 134 -7.92 -15.08 -3.64
C VAL A 134 -7.83 -14.96 -2.11
N LEU A 135 -7.26 -16.00 -1.49
CA LEU A 135 -7.02 -16.06 -0.05
C LEU A 135 -8.29 -15.93 0.81
N GLU A 136 -9.40 -16.49 0.36
CA GLU A 136 -10.64 -16.53 1.15
C GLU A 136 -10.36 -17.09 2.56
N GLY A 137 -10.88 -16.40 3.58
CA GLY A 137 -10.67 -16.75 4.98
C GLY A 137 -9.28 -16.42 5.55
N THR A 138 -8.26 -16.15 4.72
CA THR A 138 -6.95 -15.70 5.21
C THR A 138 -7.05 -14.25 5.72
N PRO A 139 -6.66 -13.98 6.98
CA PRO A 139 -6.65 -12.62 7.52
C PRO A 139 -5.68 -11.72 6.73
N ILE A 140 -6.11 -10.47 6.47
CA ILE A 140 -5.28 -9.44 5.84
C ILE A 140 -5.12 -8.26 6.80
N ALA A 141 -3.88 -7.82 7.01
CA ALA A 141 -3.58 -6.55 7.65
C ALA A 141 -3.07 -5.54 6.61
N ILE A 142 -3.60 -4.32 6.62
CA ILE A 142 -3.11 -3.23 5.77
C ILE A 142 -2.45 -2.19 6.67
N LEU A 143 -1.17 -1.91 6.42
CA LEU A 143 -0.43 -0.89 7.16
C LEU A 143 -0.59 0.46 6.44
N VAL A 144 -0.98 1.49 7.19
CA VAL A 144 -1.18 2.85 6.69
C VAL A 144 -0.50 3.87 7.58
N ASP A 145 -0.15 5.01 7.00
CA ASP A 145 0.37 6.17 7.72
C ASP A 145 -0.21 7.48 7.17
N GLU A 146 0.19 8.62 7.74
CA GLU A 146 -0.24 9.95 7.29
C GLU A 146 0.17 10.29 5.85
N PHE A 147 1.01 9.48 5.21
CA PHE A 147 1.44 9.62 3.82
C PHE A 147 0.72 8.67 2.87
N THR A 148 -0.07 7.73 3.39
CA THR A 148 -1.01 6.94 2.58
C THR A 148 -2.06 7.88 2.00
N ALA A 149 -2.11 8.02 0.67
CA ALA A 149 -2.99 8.98 0.00
C ALA A 149 -3.64 8.42 -1.28
N SER A 150 -4.76 9.02 -1.69
CA SER A 150 -5.38 8.78 -3.00
C SER A 150 -5.72 7.30 -3.22
N VAL A 151 -5.25 6.68 -4.32
CA VAL A 151 -5.55 5.28 -4.64
C VAL A 151 -5.18 4.31 -3.51
N ALA A 152 -4.13 4.60 -2.73
CA ALA A 152 -3.79 3.78 -1.57
C ALA A 152 -4.88 3.83 -0.48
N GLU A 153 -5.51 5.00 -0.29
CA GLU A 153 -6.65 5.15 0.60
C GLU A 153 -7.87 4.40 0.08
N ILE A 154 -8.11 4.39 -1.24
CA ILE A 154 -9.21 3.62 -1.83
C ILE A 154 -9.05 2.13 -1.54
N VAL A 155 -7.84 1.59 -1.73
CA VAL A 155 -7.56 0.17 -1.46
C VAL A 155 -7.79 -0.18 0.01
N ALA A 156 -7.20 0.59 0.92
CA ALA A 156 -7.38 0.39 2.35
C ALA A 156 -8.86 0.54 2.75
N ALA A 157 -9.52 1.58 2.28
CA ALA A 157 -10.91 1.89 2.59
C ALA A 157 -11.89 0.82 2.09
N SER A 158 -11.71 0.36 0.85
CA SER A 158 -12.58 -0.63 0.22
C SER A 158 -12.48 -1.96 0.98
N LEU A 159 -11.26 -2.45 1.20
CA LEU A 159 -11.04 -3.70 1.93
C LEU A 159 -11.47 -3.60 3.41
N GLN A 160 -11.35 -2.42 4.04
CA GLN A 160 -11.89 -2.17 5.38
C GLN A 160 -13.43 -2.20 5.40
N ASP A 161 -14.10 -1.53 4.46
CA ASP A 161 -15.57 -1.46 4.43
C ASP A 161 -16.21 -2.84 4.22
N HIS A 162 -15.55 -3.68 3.44
CA HIS A 162 -15.94 -5.08 3.23
C HIS A 162 -15.56 -6.00 4.40
N LYS A 163 -14.94 -5.47 5.46
CA LYS A 163 -14.37 -6.26 6.58
C LYS A 163 -13.38 -7.33 6.11
N ARG A 164 -12.80 -7.14 4.92
CA ARG A 164 -11.86 -8.06 4.30
C ARG A 164 -10.45 -7.92 4.89
N ALA A 165 -10.09 -6.71 5.30
CA ALA A 165 -8.80 -6.41 5.90
C ALA A 165 -8.93 -5.54 7.15
N THR A 166 -7.98 -5.72 8.07
CA THR A 166 -7.81 -4.88 9.26
C THR A 166 -6.78 -3.78 8.98
N ILE A 167 -7.11 -2.53 9.27
CA ILE A 167 -6.24 -1.37 9.07
C ILE A 167 -5.42 -1.11 10.34
N VAL A 168 -4.11 -0.97 10.17
CA VAL A 168 -3.12 -0.83 11.25
C VAL A 168 -2.22 0.37 10.99
N GLY A 169 -1.90 1.16 12.02
CA GLY A 169 -0.99 2.30 11.91
C GLY A 169 -1.61 3.63 12.32
N SER A 170 -1.37 4.69 11.55
CA SER A 170 -1.93 6.04 11.78
C SER A 170 -2.96 6.41 10.71
N ARG A 171 -3.75 7.46 10.93
CA ARG A 171 -4.76 7.89 9.94
C ARG A 171 -4.07 8.32 8.65
N SER A 172 -4.65 7.95 7.51
CA SER A 172 -4.20 8.35 6.18
C SER A 172 -4.33 9.85 5.89
N PHE A 173 -3.79 10.30 4.76
CA PHE A 173 -3.67 11.71 4.39
C PHE A 173 -5.02 12.42 4.20
N GLY A 174 -6.00 11.75 3.59
CA GLY A 174 -7.32 12.28 3.29
C GLY A 174 -7.42 13.01 1.95
N ASN A 175 -6.83 12.48 0.88
CA ASN A 175 -6.94 13.07 -0.46
C ASN A 175 -7.74 12.17 -1.41
N ALA A 176 -9.03 12.48 -1.55
CA ALA A 176 -9.92 11.75 -2.45
C ALA A 176 -10.17 12.49 -3.78
N SER A 177 -9.39 13.52 -4.10
CA SER A 177 -9.62 14.32 -5.29
C SER A 177 -9.27 13.56 -6.58
N VAL A 178 -10.15 13.65 -7.57
CA VAL A 178 -9.91 13.17 -8.94
C VAL A 178 -9.52 14.36 -9.79
N GLN A 179 -8.41 14.23 -10.50
CA GLN A 179 -7.86 15.31 -11.31
C GLN A 179 -7.96 14.93 -12.80
N THR A 180 -8.67 15.73 -13.57
CA THR A 180 -8.74 15.61 -15.04
C THR A 180 -7.68 16.48 -15.68
N ILE A 181 -6.91 15.92 -16.61
CA ILE A 181 -5.96 16.66 -17.45
C ILE A 181 -6.64 16.99 -18.77
N THR A 182 -6.75 18.28 -19.09
CA THR A 182 -7.30 18.77 -20.36
C THR A 182 -6.20 19.51 -21.12
N THR A 183 -5.91 19.07 -22.35
CA THR A 183 -4.96 19.75 -23.22
C THR A 183 -5.51 21.10 -23.68
N LEU A 184 -4.65 22.10 -23.77
CA LEU A 184 -5.03 23.42 -24.23
C LEU A 184 -5.12 23.42 -25.76
N SER A 185 -6.19 23.99 -26.31
CA SER A 185 -6.35 24.11 -27.76
C SER A 185 -5.31 25.03 -28.41
N SER A 186 -4.69 25.92 -27.63
CA SER A 186 -3.75 26.95 -28.11
C SER A 186 -2.27 26.55 -28.07
N GLY A 187 -1.92 25.29 -27.78
CA GLY A 187 -0.53 24.84 -27.77
C GLY A 187 -0.27 23.54 -26.99
N PRO A 188 1.00 23.21 -26.69
CA PRO A 188 1.38 21.94 -26.05
C PRO A 188 1.07 21.87 -24.55
N GLY A 189 0.43 22.90 -23.98
CA GLY A 189 0.12 22.97 -22.56
C GLY A 189 -1.08 22.10 -22.18
N ALA A 190 -1.21 21.79 -20.89
CA ALA A 190 -2.37 21.12 -20.33
C ALA A 190 -2.74 21.72 -18.97
N ILE A 191 -4.02 21.70 -18.62
CA ILE A 191 -4.53 22.08 -17.30
C ILE A 191 -4.92 20.80 -16.57
N ARG A 192 -4.50 20.70 -15.30
CA ARG A 192 -4.95 19.66 -14.38
C ARG A 192 -5.92 20.28 -13.37
N LEU A 193 -7.18 19.85 -13.42
CA LEU A 193 -8.26 20.38 -12.56
C LEU A 193 -8.86 19.26 -11.72
N THR A 194 -9.14 19.56 -10.46
CA THR A 194 -9.99 18.71 -9.63
C THR A 194 -11.44 18.84 -10.09
N THR A 195 -12.03 17.74 -10.53
CA THR A 195 -13.35 17.68 -11.17
C THR A 195 -14.31 16.75 -10.45
N ASN A 196 -13.78 15.76 -9.73
CA ASN A 196 -14.56 14.74 -9.06
C ASN A 196 -13.89 14.31 -7.75
N GLU A 197 -14.56 13.43 -7.02
CA GLU A 197 -14.08 12.82 -5.79
C GLU A 197 -14.27 11.30 -5.85
N TYR A 198 -13.31 10.57 -5.30
CA TYR A 198 -13.43 9.14 -5.02
C TYR A 198 -14.33 8.88 -3.83
N GLN A 199 -15.19 7.87 -3.95
CA GLN A 199 -16.04 7.38 -2.89
C GLN A 199 -15.69 5.93 -2.56
N ARG A 200 -15.63 5.63 -1.26
CA ARG A 200 -15.50 4.27 -0.73
C ARG A 200 -16.86 3.61 -0.53
N PRO A 201 -16.94 2.28 -0.40
CA PRO A 201 -18.21 1.55 -0.36
C PRO A 201 -19.18 1.99 0.75
N SER A 202 -18.67 2.35 1.93
CA SER A 202 -19.50 2.84 3.04
C SER A 202 -20.11 4.22 2.82
N GLY A 203 -19.67 4.96 1.80
CA GLY A 203 -20.02 6.36 1.58
C GLY A 203 -19.37 7.34 2.57
N THR A 204 -18.56 6.84 3.51
CA THR A 204 -17.78 7.70 4.41
C THR A 204 -16.81 8.55 3.60
N SER A 205 -16.69 9.84 3.95
CA SER A 205 -15.78 10.74 3.22
C SER A 205 -14.34 10.23 3.33
N LEU A 206 -13.61 10.28 2.22
CA LEU A 206 -12.15 10.12 2.22
C LEU A 206 -11.46 11.48 2.25
N ASN A 207 -12.07 12.52 1.68
CA ASN A 207 -11.44 13.82 1.56
C ASN A 207 -11.42 14.59 2.89
N ARG A 208 -10.24 15.14 3.23
CA ARG A 208 -10.02 16.05 4.34
C ARG A 208 -10.19 17.48 3.86
N LEU A 209 -11.10 18.21 4.47
CA LEU A 209 -11.32 19.64 4.21
C LEU A 209 -10.47 20.48 5.16
N SER A 210 -10.23 21.74 4.81
CA SER A 210 -9.55 22.70 5.70
C SER A 210 -10.28 22.93 7.02
N THR A 211 -11.59 22.66 7.05
CA THR A 211 -12.44 22.75 8.25
C THR A 211 -12.59 21.40 8.98
N SER A 212 -12.01 20.32 8.46
CA SER A 212 -12.10 19.00 9.07
C SER A 212 -11.31 18.95 10.37
N ARG A 213 -11.95 18.43 11.41
CA ARG A 213 -11.37 18.15 12.72
C ARG A 213 -10.90 16.70 12.79
N ASP A 214 -10.09 16.40 13.80
CA ASP A 214 -9.65 15.02 14.04
C ASP A 214 -10.82 14.09 14.39
N SER A 215 -11.89 14.60 15.00
CA SER A 215 -13.11 13.82 15.28
C SER A 215 -13.87 13.41 14.02
N ASP A 216 -13.73 14.14 12.92
CA ASP A 216 -14.58 13.99 11.72
C ASP A 216 -14.20 12.77 10.88
N ALA A 217 -15.17 12.23 10.16
CA ALA A 217 -14.97 11.06 9.30
C ALA A 217 -14.33 11.48 7.96
N TRP A 218 -13.01 11.28 7.85
CA TRP A 218 -12.21 11.49 6.64
C TRP A 218 -11.01 10.53 6.65
N GLY A 219 -10.44 10.28 5.46
CA GLY A 219 -9.36 9.31 5.26
C GLY A 219 -9.75 7.90 5.68
N VAL A 220 -8.72 7.10 5.96
CA VAL A 220 -8.80 5.75 6.49
C VAL A 220 -8.23 5.77 7.88
N ARG A 221 -9.04 5.36 8.86
CA ARG A 221 -8.60 5.21 10.24
C ARG A 221 -8.21 3.76 10.50
N PRO A 222 -7.17 3.52 11.31
CA PRO A 222 -6.91 2.20 11.86
C PRO A 222 -8.13 1.67 12.63
N ASP A 223 -8.31 0.36 12.61
CA ASP A 223 -9.31 -0.30 13.45
C ASP A 223 -8.94 -0.13 14.95
N SER A 224 -9.93 -0.13 15.83
CA SER A 224 -9.79 0.41 17.21
C SER A 224 -8.63 -0.16 18.02
N ASN A 225 -8.28 -1.45 17.84
CA ASN A 225 -7.18 -2.10 18.55
C ASN A 225 -5.83 -2.05 17.81
N PHE A 226 -5.80 -1.42 16.65
CA PHE A 226 -4.69 -1.43 15.69
C PHE A 226 -4.13 -0.04 15.38
N ALA A 227 -4.66 1.01 16.02
CA ALA A 227 -4.09 2.35 15.97
C ALA A 227 -2.71 2.39 16.65
N PHE A 228 -1.72 2.91 15.94
CA PHE A 228 -0.36 3.10 16.42
C PHE A 228 0.36 4.18 15.60
N SER A 229 0.80 5.25 16.25
CA SER A 229 1.67 6.27 15.66
C SER A 229 3.09 6.13 16.20
N PRO A 230 4.09 5.78 15.38
CA PRO A 230 5.47 5.66 15.82
C PRO A 230 6.01 6.97 16.40
N THR A 231 6.85 6.86 17.43
CA THR A 231 7.73 7.95 17.83
C THR A 231 8.77 8.22 16.74
N ARG A 232 9.38 9.41 16.76
CA ARG A 232 10.47 9.76 15.83
C ARG A 232 11.59 8.71 15.81
N LYS A 233 12.03 8.26 17.00
CA LYS A 233 13.08 7.24 17.11
C LYS A 233 12.65 5.93 16.44
N GLN A 234 11.43 5.46 16.72
CA GLN A 234 10.90 4.24 16.09
C GLN A 234 10.77 4.38 14.57
N LEU A 235 10.45 5.57 14.06
CA LEU A 235 10.44 5.83 12.62
C LEU A 235 11.85 5.78 12.02
N GLU A 236 12.85 6.37 12.68
CA GLU A 236 14.27 6.33 12.26
C GLU A 236 14.82 4.89 12.27
N ASP A 237 14.52 4.13 13.31
CA ASP A 237 14.88 2.71 13.44
C ASP A 237 14.21 1.88 12.31
N TRP A 238 12.91 2.11 12.06
CA TRP A 238 12.17 1.47 10.97
C TRP A 238 12.76 1.80 9.59
N ILE A 239 13.06 3.08 9.31
CA ILE A 239 13.65 3.49 8.03
C ILE A 239 14.98 2.75 7.80
N THR A 240 15.84 2.72 8.83
CA THR A 240 17.14 2.04 8.76
C THR A 240 16.96 0.54 8.51
N TRP A 241 16.05 -0.10 9.25
CA TRP A 241 15.73 -1.52 9.10
C TRP A 241 15.14 -1.84 7.70
N ARG A 242 14.30 -0.96 7.14
CA ARG A 242 13.78 -1.11 5.77
C ARG A 242 14.84 -0.93 4.71
N GLN A 243 15.70 0.07 4.86
CA GLN A 243 16.81 0.27 3.93
C GLN A 243 17.72 -0.96 3.90
N ASP A 244 18.06 -1.53 5.05
CA ASP A 244 18.94 -2.71 5.10
C ASP A 244 18.36 -3.91 4.33
N ARG A 245 17.07 -4.18 4.50
CA ARG A 245 16.38 -5.30 3.87
C ARG A 245 16.09 -5.11 2.38
N ASP A 246 16.01 -3.86 1.90
CA ASP A 246 15.88 -3.54 0.47
C ASP A 246 17.21 -3.72 -0.30
N ARG A 247 18.35 -3.83 0.39
CA ARG A 247 19.68 -3.94 -0.25
C ARG A 247 19.92 -5.33 -0.83
N VAL A 248 20.37 -5.37 -2.09
CA VAL A 248 20.90 -6.58 -2.70
C VAL A 248 22.32 -6.82 -2.16
N ARG A 249 22.53 -7.91 -1.42
CA ARG A 249 23.85 -8.29 -0.91
C ARG A 249 24.53 -9.24 -1.89
N SER A 250 25.74 -8.89 -2.34
CA SER A 250 26.50 -9.66 -3.34
C SER A 250 27.32 -10.82 -2.77
N THR A 251 27.68 -10.79 -1.49
CA THR A 251 28.72 -11.68 -0.92
C THR A 251 28.59 -11.90 0.59
N GLN A 252 27.42 -12.31 1.07
CA GLN A 252 27.34 -13.00 2.37
C GLN A 252 26.51 -14.25 2.17
N ALA A 253 27.03 -15.39 2.65
CA ALA A 253 26.22 -16.58 2.92
C ALA A 253 24.97 -16.15 3.69
N ASP A 254 23.89 -16.94 3.61
CA ASP A 254 22.65 -16.77 4.37
C ASP A 254 22.91 -16.80 5.90
N VAL A 255 23.64 -15.84 6.42
CA VAL A 255 23.66 -15.50 7.83
C VAL A 255 22.30 -14.86 8.02
N ALA A 256 21.35 -15.67 8.48
CA ALA A 256 20.17 -15.15 9.15
C ALA A 256 20.67 -14.10 10.14
N LEU A 257 20.38 -12.83 9.87
CA LEU A 257 20.60 -11.79 10.86
C LEU A 257 19.78 -12.22 12.07
N ASP A 258 20.46 -12.38 13.21
CA ASP A 258 19.90 -12.94 14.44
C ASP A 258 18.51 -12.35 14.71
N PRO A 259 17.44 -13.17 14.64
CA PRO A 259 16.08 -12.70 14.85
C PRO A 259 15.83 -12.24 16.29
N GLY A 260 16.73 -12.48 17.25
CA GLY A 260 16.51 -12.25 18.68
C GLY A 260 16.34 -10.78 19.11
N GLU A 261 16.99 -9.82 18.45
CA GLU A 261 16.83 -8.39 18.75
C GLU A 261 16.04 -7.62 17.66
N LEU A 262 15.96 -8.20 16.44
CA LEU A 262 15.42 -7.59 15.23
C LEU A 262 14.18 -8.30 14.68
N LEU A 263 13.35 -8.93 15.54
CA LEU A 263 12.03 -9.35 15.10
C LEU A 263 11.28 -8.15 14.49
N PRO A 264 10.48 -8.33 13.43
CA PRO A 264 9.64 -7.26 12.88
C PRO A 264 8.84 -6.52 13.95
N ARG A 265 8.48 -7.20 15.05
CA ARG A 265 7.79 -6.64 16.22
C ARG A 265 8.59 -5.57 16.98
N ASN A 266 9.92 -5.62 16.93
CA ASN A 266 10.82 -4.74 17.66
C ASN A 266 11.32 -3.58 16.77
N ALA A 267 11.61 -3.87 15.50
CA ALA A 267 12.12 -2.87 14.54
C ALA A 267 11.01 -2.08 13.84
N ASP A 268 9.81 -2.65 13.74
CA ASP A 268 8.63 -2.03 13.13
C ASP A 268 7.41 -2.21 14.03
N PRO A 269 7.16 -1.30 14.98
CA PRO A 269 6.05 -1.43 15.92
C PRO A 269 4.66 -1.51 15.27
N VAL A 270 4.47 -0.92 14.08
CA VAL A 270 3.20 -0.99 13.33
C VAL A 270 3.01 -2.39 12.76
N LEU A 271 4.04 -2.95 12.14
CA LEU A 271 4.02 -4.35 11.70
C LEU A 271 3.87 -5.29 12.91
N GLY A 272 4.56 -5.02 14.01
CA GLY A 272 4.41 -5.77 15.25
C GLY A 272 2.98 -5.79 15.79
N ARG A 273 2.28 -4.65 15.72
CA ARG A 273 0.85 -4.56 16.03
C ARG A 273 0.02 -5.41 15.07
N ALA A 274 0.27 -5.32 13.77
CA ALA A 274 -0.44 -6.12 12.76
C ALA A 274 -0.26 -7.63 13.00
N LEU A 275 0.91 -8.07 13.43
CA LEU A 275 1.18 -9.48 13.70
C LEU A 275 0.33 -10.09 14.82
N THR A 276 -0.26 -9.26 15.68
CA THR A 276 -1.22 -9.73 16.70
C THR A 276 -2.53 -10.25 16.07
N LEU A 277 -2.85 -9.85 14.84
CA LEU A 277 -4.00 -10.34 14.07
C LEU A 277 -3.88 -11.83 13.72
N PHE A 278 -2.65 -12.31 13.51
CA PHE A 278 -2.37 -13.67 13.03
C PHE A 278 -1.98 -14.64 14.16
N GLY A 279 -1.89 -14.14 15.40
CA GLY A 279 -1.62 -14.97 16.58
C GLY A 279 -2.82 -15.85 16.95
N PRO A 280 -2.63 -16.87 17.81
CA PRO A 280 -3.74 -17.66 18.31
C PRO A 280 -4.78 -16.75 18.98
N GLN A 281 -6.01 -16.74 18.46
CA GLN A 281 -7.12 -16.03 19.09
C GLN A 281 -7.28 -16.58 20.50
N LYS A 282 -7.12 -15.73 21.52
CA LYS A 282 -7.59 -16.09 22.87
C LYS A 282 -9.10 -16.26 22.75
N GLN A 283 -9.57 -17.50 22.87
CA GLN A 283 -10.99 -17.77 23.08
C GLN A 283 -11.42 -16.96 24.30
N LEU A 284 -12.37 -16.03 24.09
CA LEU A 284 -13.09 -15.35 25.16
C LEU A 284 -14.17 -16.29 25.70
#